data_AF-A0A0B5HV78-F1
#
_entry.id   AF-A0A0B5HV78-F1
#
_cell.length_a   1.000
_cell.length_b   1.000
_cell.length_c   1.000
_cell.angle_alpha   90.00
_cell.angle_beta   90.00
_cell.angle_gamma   90.00
#
_symmetry.space_group_name_H-M   'P 1'
#
loop_
_entity.id
_entity.type
_entity.pdbx_description
1 polymer ?
#
loop_
_entity_poly.entity_id
_entity_poly.type
_entity_poly.pdbx_seq_one_letter_code
_entity_poly.pdbx_strand_id
1 'polypeptide(L)'
;MTCALDVEETAAGLERHRRGTALLVVAGVVALVLAVAVELLVADTWASDATYWLFAPGFLALCFGIGSWGNARRMRRTLGAGTWSAHPAVAIGSSQYATSVVLRSPDGAEAWPLTVITTRQRYELVRPGPDGVLWWCGDPRVGGVVTTPGSGPLIWAKPMRGGRVRRRSVARAEAEGLMRRAAPRQPQGPLSKSVPGPVPVTVDDPYDRIYTAPYDNLYDNPDADHEDSPDDSLYDNPDAGPEDRPDPSPDDRPDAGPGTSSSVRLDREPTPSGPTYAELAAHAQRQATPLGRGRAPRPEADVREVAWWRVRSLRRVAGVQRVLVALAFCAALGAAALTGPPKEDLLKLGVAGALALGVLVYSCYQLLTTGIPAARLTARAAARPGYVQRRYVLLYDPHGGAPVLVLFPMYGSGGAEAEGVLPLIPPGSQKEPRRGLPALPVGTVSLHGWQDFTPDDRMPFVVPWIDGRPLWPAGPYREADGRPDFTALLERLAPPLETQAS
;
A
#
# COMPACT_ATOMS: atom_id res chain seq x y z
N MET A 1 -6.09 -19.08 10.93
CA MET A 1 -4.97 -18.49 11.69
C MET A 1 -4.42 -17.34 10.87
N THR A 2 -4.32 -16.14 11.45
CA THR A 2 -3.78 -14.96 10.74
C THR A 2 -2.27 -15.07 10.63
N CYS A 3 -1.74 -14.81 9.44
CA CYS A 3 -0.30 -14.87 9.21
C CYS A 3 0.40 -13.73 9.98
N ALA A 4 1.63 -13.93 10.44
CA ALA A 4 2.37 -12.88 11.13
C ALA A 4 2.58 -11.64 10.25
N LEU A 5 2.65 -11.83 8.93
CA LEU A 5 2.74 -10.76 7.95
C LEU A 5 1.42 -9.99 7.74
N ASP A 6 0.27 -10.56 8.09
CA ASP A 6 -1.06 -9.91 7.97
C ASP A 6 -1.27 -8.84 9.06
N VAL A 7 -0.43 -8.84 10.10
CA VAL A 7 -0.42 -7.77 11.09
C VAL A 7 0.18 -6.53 10.44
N GLU A 8 -0.64 -5.50 10.21
CA GLU A 8 -0.27 -4.27 9.49
C GLU A 8 1.05 -3.67 9.98
N GLU A 9 1.25 -3.63 11.31
CA GLU A 9 2.45 -3.09 11.91
C GLU A 9 3.71 -3.91 11.58
N THR A 10 3.59 -5.23 11.44
CA THR A 10 4.67 -6.14 11.03
C THR A 10 5.04 -5.89 9.57
N ALA A 11 4.05 -5.78 8.69
CA ALA A 11 4.26 -5.44 7.28
C ALA A 11 4.98 -4.09 7.13
N ALA A 12 4.51 -3.06 7.86
CA ALA A 12 5.12 -1.74 7.86
C ALA A 12 6.56 -1.74 8.41
N GLY A 13 6.82 -2.51 9.47
CA GLY A 13 8.16 -2.71 10.04
C GLY A 13 9.13 -3.34 9.04
N LEU A 14 8.68 -4.38 8.33
CA LEU A 14 9.47 -5.05 7.30
C LEU A 14 9.76 -4.14 6.10
N GLU A 15 8.79 -3.34 5.66
CA GLU A 15 8.98 -2.43 4.53
C GLU A 15 9.96 -1.29 4.87
N ARG A 16 9.89 -0.73 6.09
CA ARG A 16 10.91 0.21 6.59
C ARG A 16 12.32 -0.40 6.55
N HIS A 17 12.46 -1.66 6.98
CA HIS A 17 13.75 -2.36 6.93
C HIS A 17 14.26 -2.55 5.49
N ARG A 18 13.36 -2.89 4.55
CA ARG A 18 13.71 -3.03 3.12
C ARG A 18 14.14 -1.70 2.49
N ARG A 19 13.46 -0.60 2.80
CA ARG A 19 13.83 0.75 2.31
C ARG A 19 15.21 1.15 2.80
N GLY A 20 15.49 1.02 4.11
CA GLY A 20 16.82 1.33 4.66
C GLY A 20 17.94 0.48 4.05
N THR A 21 17.65 -0.80 3.83
CA THR A 21 18.59 -1.72 3.16
C THR A 21 18.90 -1.31 1.72
N ALA A 22 17.86 -0.91 0.98
CA ALA A 22 18.04 -0.48 -0.40
C ALA A 22 18.83 0.82 -0.50
N LEU A 23 18.63 1.76 0.43
CA LEU A 23 19.42 2.98 0.52
C LEU A 23 20.91 2.68 0.75
N LEU A 24 21.24 1.69 1.61
CA LEU A 24 22.63 1.26 1.82
C LEU A 24 23.27 0.67 0.56
N VAL A 25 22.52 -0.16 -0.19
CA VAL A 25 23.00 -0.70 -1.47
C VAL A 25 23.29 0.44 -2.46
N VAL A 26 22.36 1.38 -2.60
CA VAL A 26 22.53 2.53 -3.51
C VAL A 26 23.72 3.38 -3.08
N ALA A 27 23.84 3.71 -1.79
CA ALA A 27 24.96 4.48 -1.27
C ALA A 27 26.31 3.77 -1.49
N GLY A 28 26.37 2.46 -1.28
CA GLY A 28 27.56 1.65 -1.55
C GLY A 28 27.96 1.66 -3.01
N VAL A 29 27.00 1.48 -3.93
CA VAL A 29 27.27 1.56 -5.39
C VAL A 29 27.77 2.95 -5.77
N VAL A 30 27.13 4.02 -5.28
CA VAL A 30 27.55 5.39 -5.57
C VAL A 30 28.97 5.65 -5.08
N ALA A 31 29.29 5.25 -3.85
CA ALA A 31 30.64 5.42 -3.29
C ALA A 31 31.72 4.64 -4.07
N LEU A 32 31.42 3.42 -4.52
CA LEU A 32 32.32 2.63 -5.36
C LEU A 32 32.56 3.29 -6.73
N VAL A 33 31.49 3.81 -7.34
CA VAL A 33 31.59 4.53 -8.62
C VAL A 33 32.43 5.80 -8.45
N LEU A 34 32.27 6.53 -7.35
CA LEU A 34 33.10 7.70 -7.02
C LEU A 34 34.56 7.32 -6.77
N ALA A 35 34.83 6.20 -6.10
CA ALA A 35 36.20 5.73 -5.86
C ALA A 35 36.92 5.41 -7.17
N VAL A 36 36.29 4.64 -8.06
CA VAL A 36 36.83 4.33 -9.39
C VAL A 36 37.04 5.60 -10.20
N ALA A 37 36.12 6.56 -10.10
CA ALA A 37 36.32 7.86 -10.72
C ALA A 37 37.58 8.55 -10.16
N VAL A 38 37.73 8.72 -8.85
CA VAL A 38 38.91 9.38 -8.27
C VAL A 38 40.22 8.72 -8.70
N GLU A 39 40.29 7.38 -8.72
CA GLU A 39 41.47 6.63 -9.16
C GLU A 39 41.83 6.92 -10.62
N LEU A 40 40.83 6.98 -11.51
CA LEU A 40 41.04 7.29 -12.93
C LEU A 40 41.40 8.77 -13.16
N LEU A 41 41.08 9.65 -12.21
CA LEU A 41 41.16 11.10 -12.37
C LEU A 41 42.43 11.72 -11.81
N VAL A 42 43.08 11.08 -10.84
CA VAL A 42 44.22 11.65 -10.13
C VAL A 42 45.45 10.75 -10.36
N ALA A 43 46.33 11.19 -11.27
CA ALA A 43 47.57 10.49 -11.62
C ALA A 43 48.67 10.57 -10.52
N ASP A 44 48.39 11.31 -9.47
CA ASP A 44 49.29 11.54 -8.34
C ASP A 44 49.19 10.41 -7.32
N THR A 45 50.32 10.08 -6.67
CA THR A 45 50.39 8.98 -5.70
C THR A 45 49.55 9.17 -4.44
N TRP A 46 49.09 10.38 -4.11
CA TRP A 46 48.15 10.61 -2.99
C TRP A 46 46.71 10.21 -3.33
N ALA A 47 46.40 9.99 -4.60
CA ALA A 47 45.09 9.49 -5.05
C ALA A 47 44.75 8.10 -4.53
N SER A 48 45.76 7.26 -4.31
CA SER A 48 45.57 5.89 -3.85
C SER A 48 44.94 5.86 -2.45
N ASP A 49 45.35 6.79 -1.58
CA ASP A 49 44.82 6.89 -0.22
C ASP A 49 43.35 7.36 -0.27
N ALA A 50 43.05 8.41 -1.04
CA ALA A 50 41.69 8.92 -1.19
C ALA A 50 40.74 7.89 -1.84
N THR A 51 41.23 7.17 -2.86
CA THR A 51 40.49 6.07 -3.51
C THR A 51 40.18 4.97 -2.52
N TYR A 52 41.16 4.55 -1.70
CA TYR A 52 40.94 3.55 -0.67
C TYR A 52 39.90 4.00 0.37
N TRP A 53 39.96 5.27 0.79
CA TRP A 53 38.99 5.85 1.74
C TRP A 53 37.57 5.94 1.19
N LEU A 54 37.36 5.96 -0.12
CA LEU A 54 36.02 5.90 -0.74
C LEU A 54 35.59 4.47 -1.06
N PHE A 55 36.52 3.66 -1.56
CA PHE A 55 36.27 2.29 -1.97
C PHE A 55 35.90 1.41 -0.78
N ALA A 56 36.68 1.46 0.30
CA ALA A 56 36.47 0.61 1.48
C ALA A 56 35.07 0.79 2.11
N PRO A 57 34.60 2.01 2.46
CA PRO A 57 33.26 2.19 3.00
C PRO A 57 32.17 1.92 1.96
N GLY A 58 32.40 2.24 0.67
CA GLY A 58 31.45 1.94 -0.40
C GLY A 58 31.22 0.43 -0.58
N PHE A 59 32.31 -0.33 -0.60
CA PHE A 59 32.28 -1.79 -0.64
C PHE A 59 31.59 -2.38 0.59
N LEU A 60 31.96 -1.91 1.78
CA LEU A 60 31.32 -2.36 3.02
C LEU A 60 29.82 -2.06 3.03
N ALA A 61 29.41 -0.83 2.68
CA ALA A 61 28.00 -0.45 2.61
C ALA A 61 27.23 -1.32 1.60
N LEU A 62 27.83 -1.61 0.44
CA LEU A 62 27.25 -2.51 -0.56
C LEU A 62 27.07 -3.93 -0.01
N CYS A 63 28.11 -4.51 0.57
CA CYS A 63 28.06 -5.85 1.16
C CYS A 63 27.04 -5.94 2.30
N PHE A 64 27.00 -4.96 3.20
CA PHE A 64 26.01 -4.88 4.27
C PHE A 64 24.59 -4.71 3.72
N GLY A 65 24.41 -3.89 2.68
CA GLY A 65 23.13 -3.72 1.99
C GLY A 65 22.63 -5.01 1.36
N ILE A 66 23.48 -5.71 0.59
CA ILE A 66 23.13 -6.99 -0.05
C ILE A 66 22.80 -8.05 1.01
N GLY A 67 23.64 -8.17 2.05
CA GLY A 67 23.40 -9.11 3.15
C GLY A 67 22.09 -8.83 3.89
N SER A 68 21.80 -7.56 4.18
CA SER A 68 20.54 -7.14 4.80
C SER A 68 19.34 -7.40 3.89
N TRP A 69 19.51 -7.33 2.57
CA TRP A 69 18.42 -7.60 1.62
C TRP A 69 18.06 -9.08 1.60
N GLY A 70 19.06 -9.96 1.59
CA GLY A 70 18.86 -11.39 1.77
C GLY A 70 18.15 -11.71 3.08
N ASN A 71 18.51 -11.03 4.17
CA ASN A 71 17.86 -11.17 5.46
C ASN A 71 16.39 -10.71 5.44
N ALA A 72 16.09 -9.56 4.84
CA ALA A 72 14.73 -9.06 4.69
C ALA A 72 13.83 -10.01 3.87
N ARG A 73 14.38 -10.63 2.81
CA ARG A 73 13.67 -11.67 2.05
C ARG A 73 13.39 -12.90 2.91
N ARG A 74 14.34 -13.30 3.75
CA ARG A 74 14.18 -14.42 4.68
C ARG A 74 13.13 -14.12 5.74
N MET A 75 13.18 -12.94 6.36
CA MET A 75 12.15 -12.45 7.29
C MET A 75 10.77 -12.49 6.65
N ARG A 76 10.61 -11.98 5.42
CA ARG A 76 9.33 -12.00 4.70
C ARG A 76 8.77 -13.41 4.53
N ARG A 77 9.61 -14.37 4.13
CA ARG A 77 9.19 -15.77 3.94
C ARG A 77 8.79 -16.40 5.26
N THR A 78 9.56 -16.19 6.32
CA THR A 78 9.26 -16.74 7.65
C THR A 78 7.97 -16.13 8.20
N LEU A 79 7.81 -14.80 8.13
CA LEU A 79 6.61 -14.12 8.57
C LEU A 79 5.39 -14.48 7.74
N GLY A 80 5.57 -14.72 6.44
CA GLY A 80 4.51 -15.16 5.52
C GLY A 80 4.09 -16.62 5.67
N ALA A 81 4.91 -17.45 6.34
CA ALA A 81 4.64 -18.87 6.54
C ALA A 81 4.19 -19.21 7.97
N GLY A 82 4.43 -18.31 8.92
CA GLY A 82 4.21 -18.55 10.34
C GLY A 82 3.25 -17.57 10.99
N THR A 83 2.84 -17.92 12.20
CA THR A 83 2.06 -17.08 13.10
C THR A 83 2.97 -16.43 14.15
N TRP A 84 2.52 -15.33 14.75
CA TRP A 84 3.21 -14.76 15.91
C TRP A 84 2.85 -15.55 17.16
N SER A 85 3.87 -15.95 17.93
CA SER A 85 3.71 -16.55 19.25
C SER A 85 4.44 -15.72 20.30
N ALA A 86 3.80 -15.52 21.46
CA ALA A 86 4.39 -14.79 22.59
C ALA A 86 5.15 -15.76 23.50
N HIS A 87 6.39 -15.43 23.83
CA HIS A 87 7.26 -16.26 24.66
C HIS A 87 7.82 -15.47 25.84
N PRO A 88 7.87 -16.07 27.04
CA PRO A 88 8.76 -15.59 28.08
C PRO A 88 10.19 -15.58 27.53
N ALA A 89 10.90 -14.49 27.74
CA ALA A 89 12.19 -14.25 27.13
C ALA A 89 13.16 -13.63 28.14
N VAL A 90 14.42 -14.06 28.13
CA VAL A 90 15.50 -13.44 28.90
C VAL A 90 16.65 -13.10 27.95
N ALA A 91 17.16 -11.87 28.03
CA ALA A 91 18.36 -11.47 27.30
C ALA A 91 19.60 -11.83 28.12
N ILE A 92 20.42 -12.75 27.60
CA ILE A 92 21.56 -13.31 28.31
C ILE A 92 22.83 -12.66 27.79
N GLY A 93 23.14 -11.50 28.36
CA GLY A 93 24.37 -10.76 28.13
C GLY A 93 24.61 -10.33 26.67
N SER A 94 25.23 -9.17 26.51
CA SER A 94 25.86 -8.81 25.25
C SER A 94 27.33 -9.21 25.32
N SER A 95 27.75 -10.18 24.51
CA SER A 95 29.16 -10.19 24.12
C SER A 95 29.41 -8.99 23.21
N GLN A 96 30.67 -8.55 23.06
CA GLN A 96 31.01 -7.43 22.17
C GLN A 96 30.45 -7.61 20.75
N TYR A 97 30.23 -8.86 20.32
CA TYR A 97 29.87 -9.22 18.95
C TYR A 97 28.46 -9.80 18.79
N ALA A 98 27.76 -10.16 19.87
CA ALA A 98 26.44 -10.79 19.80
C ALA A 98 25.66 -10.68 21.12
N THR A 99 24.37 -10.37 21.01
CA THR A 99 23.39 -10.54 22.08
C THR A 99 22.67 -11.85 21.89
N SER A 100 22.55 -12.62 22.98
CA SER A 100 21.78 -13.86 23.00
C SER A 100 20.48 -13.66 23.76
N VAL A 101 19.40 -14.24 23.25
CA VAL A 101 18.10 -14.28 23.93
C VAL A 101 17.70 -15.73 24.10
N VAL A 102 17.09 -16.07 25.23
CA VAL A 102 16.51 -17.40 25.45
C VAL A 102 15.02 -17.24 25.59
N LEU A 103 14.29 -17.89 24.69
CA LEU A 103 12.83 -17.95 24.71
C LEU A 103 12.39 -19.24 25.38
N ARG A 104 11.35 -19.21 26.21
CA ARG A 104 10.68 -20.43 26.66
C ARG A 104 9.60 -20.81 25.65
N SER A 105 9.53 -22.08 25.28
CA SER A 105 8.43 -22.67 24.50
C SER A 105 7.08 -22.29 25.13
N PRO A 106 6.02 -22.05 24.34
CA PRO A 106 4.73 -21.65 24.90
C PRO A 106 4.14 -22.76 25.76
N ASP A 107 4.47 -24.02 25.44
CA ASP A 107 4.10 -25.22 26.22
C ASP A 107 4.95 -25.40 27.50
N GLY A 108 5.94 -24.52 27.71
CA GLY A 108 6.77 -24.48 28.92
C GLY A 108 7.88 -25.53 29.01
N ALA A 109 7.87 -26.57 28.18
CA ALA A 109 8.78 -27.71 28.30
C ALA A 109 10.23 -27.44 27.85
N GLU A 110 10.44 -26.51 26.90
CA GLU A 110 11.75 -26.29 26.28
C GLU A 110 12.19 -24.83 26.32
N ALA A 111 13.50 -24.61 26.34
CA ALA A 111 14.12 -23.30 26.18
C ALA A 111 14.90 -23.24 24.85
N TRP A 112 14.69 -22.16 24.10
CA TRP A 112 15.29 -21.92 22.79
C TRP A 112 16.36 -20.82 22.89
N PRO A 113 17.64 -21.21 23.00
CA PRO A 113 18.73 -20.25 23.00
C PRO A 113 19.02 -19.76 21.57
N LEU A 114 18.82 -18.46 21.35
CA LEU A 114 18.94 -17.79 20.06
C LEU A 114 20.01 -16.70 20.11
N THR A 115 20.80 -16.59 19.05
CA THR A 115 21.69 -15.46 18.79
C THR A 115 20.96 -14.45 17.90
N VAL A 116 20.87 -13.22 18.37
CA VAL A 116 20.23 -12.12 17.65
C VAL A 116 21.23 -11.54 16.65
N ILE A 117 20.86 -11.51 15.36
CA ILE A 117 21.71 -11.00 14.28
C ILE A 117 21.36 -9.53 14.04
N THR A 118 22.00 -8.63 14.79
CA THR A 118 21.80 -7.19 14.67
C THR A 118 23.05 -6.42 15.13
N THR A 119 23.06 -5.10 14.94
CA THR A 119 24.15 -4.22 15.40
C THR A 119 24.03 -3.95 16.90
N ARG A 120 25.14 -3.59 17.56
CA ARG A 120 25.18 -3.33 19.02
C ARG A 120 24.15 -2.29 19.48
N GLN A 121 23.94 -1.24 18.70
CA GLN A 121 22.95 -0.19 18.97
C GLN A 121 21.52 -0.71 19.04
N ARG A 122 21.25 -1.87 18.45
CA ARG A 122 19.92 -2.49 18.37
C ARG A 122 19.73 -3.63 19.38
N TYR A 123 20.70 -3.89 20.25
CA TYR A 123 20.56 -4.93 21.27
C TYR A 123 19.53 -4.60 22.34
N GLU A 124 19.34 -3.32 22.67
CA GLU A 124 18.28 -2.92 23.62
C GLU A 124 16.87 -3.18 23.06
N LEU A 125 16.71 -3.24 21.73
CA LEU A 125 15.42 -3.53 21.08
C LEU A 125 14.97 -4.99 21.24
N VAL A 126 15.90 -5.90 21.53
CA VAL A 126 15.59 -7.31 21.85
C VAL A 126 15.63 -7.58 23.34
N ARG A 127 15.85 -6.55 24.16
CA ARG A 127 15.75 -6.69 25.60
C ARG A 127 14.26 -6.82 25.93
N PRO A 128 13.84 -7.93 26.56
CA PRO A 128 12.45 -8.08 26.98
C PRO A 128 12.06 -6.90 27.86
N GLY A 129 10.86 -6.36 27.65
CA GLY A 129 10.30 -5.31 28.50
C GLY A 129 10.04 -5.80 29.93
N PRO A 130 9.38 -5.01 30.79
CA PRO A 130 9.10 -5.40 32.17
C PRO A 130 8.32 -6.72 32.28
N ASP A 131 7.42 -6.99 31.32
CA ASP A 131 6.66 -8.24 31.25
C ASP A 131 7.54 -9.46 30.91
N GLY A 132 8.75 -9.22 30.41
CA GLY A 132 9.69 -10.28 30.08
C GLY A 132 9.25 -11.12 28.89
N VAL A 133 8.50 -10.53 27.95
CA VAL A 133 7.91 -11.21 26.78
C VAL A 133 8.53 -10.70 25.48
N LEU A 134 8.79 -11.62 24.55
CA LEU A 134 9.06 -11.31 23.14
C LEU A 134 8.12 -12.11 22.25
N TRP A 135 7.77 -11.55 21.09
CA TRP A 135 7.06 -12.27 20.02
C TRP A 135 8.07 -12.93 19.09
N TRP A 136 7.76 -14.15 18.68
CA TRP A 136 8.57 -14.99 17.80
C TRP A 136 7.74 -15.49 16.63
N CYS A 137 8.36 -15.54 15.45
CA CYS A 137 7.82 -16.21 14.28
C CYS A 137 8.93 -16.97 13.57
N GLY A 138 8.84 -18.30 13.52
CA GLY A 138 9.80 -19.16 12.82
C GLY A 138 10.09 -20.47 13.56
N ASP A 139 11.02 -21.25 13.01
CA ASP A 139 11.43 -22.54 13.57
C ASP A 139 12.65 -22.34 14.50
N PRO A 140 12.59 -22.74 15.79
CA PRO A 140 13.72 -22.61 16.71
C PRO A 140 14.99 -23.37 16.25
N ARG A 141 14.87 -24.34 15.34
CA ARG A 141 16.00 -25.10 14.77
C ARG A 141 16.66 -24.43 13.57
N VAL A 142 15.94 -23.56 12.86
CA VAL A 142 16.41 -22.89 11.63
C VAL A 142 16.68 -21.40 11.85
N GLY A 143 15.93 -20.78 12.76
CA GLY A 143 15.89 -19.36 13.02
C GLY A 143 14.55 -18.74 12.60
N GLY A 144 14.38 -17.48 12.97
CA GLY A 144 13.12 -16.77 12.84
C GLY A 144 13.25 -15.30 13.19
N VAL A 145 12.11 -14.63 13.29
CA VAL A 145 12.01 -13.20 13.57
C VAL A 145 11.56 -13.00 15.01
N VAL A 146 12.27 -12.16 15.76
CA VAL A 146 11.87 -11.67 17.08
C VAL A 146 11.42 -10.21 17.00
N THR A 147 10.46 -9.84 17.83
CA THR A 147 10.07 -8.45 18.10
C THR A 147 9.52 -8.30 19.51
N THR A 148 9.52 -7.08 20.05
CA THR A 148 8.75 -6.76 21.26
C THR A 148 7.25 -6.77 20.95
N PRO A 149 6.39 -7.07 21.94
CA PRO A 149 4.94 -6.88 21.80
C PRO A 149 4.59 -5.44 21.38
N GLY A 150 3.59 -5.26 20.52
CA GLY A 150 3.13 -3.93 20.11
C GLY A 150 4.01 -3.22 19.07
N SER A 151 4.50 -3.96 18.07
CA SER A 151 5.23 -3.46 16.88
C SER A 151 6.62 -2.84 17.06
N GLY A 152 7.51 -3.63 17.64
CA GLY A 152 8.94 -3.33 17.62
C GLY A 152 9.62 -3.52 16.25
N PRO A 153 10.89 -3.06 16.13
CA PRO A 153 11.74 -3.38 14.99
C PRO A 153 11.94 -4.89 14.84
N LEU A 154 11.69 -5.42 13.65
CA LEU A 154 11.89 -6.84 13.35
C LEU A 154 13.37 -7.19 13.32
N ILE A 155 13.76 -8.24 14.04
CA ILE A 155 15.15 -8.68 14.14
C ILE A 155 15.25 -10.18 13.90
N TRP A 156 16.21 -10.60 13.08
CA TRP A 156 16.43 -12.01 12.78
C TRP A 156 17.23 -12.66 13.90
N ALA A 157 16.78 -13.81 14.39
CA ALA A 157 17.52 -14.62 15.35
C ALA A 157 17.81 -16.02 14.79
N LYS A 158 18.98 -16.55 15.13
CA LYS A 158 19.45 -17.88 14.73
C LYS A 158 19.64 -18.76 15.96
N PRO A 159 19.45 -20.09 15.87
CA PRO A 159 19.82 -20.99 16.96
C PRO A 159 21.31 -20.83 17.31
N MET A 160 21.62 -20.81 18.60
CA MET A 160 23.00 -20.83 19.07
C MET A 160 23.71 -22.12 18.62
N ARG A 161 24.93 -22.00 18.08
CA ARG A 161 25.76 -23.16 17.71
C ARG A 161 26.53 -23.66 18.93
N GLY A 162 26.62 -24.99 19.08
CA GLY A 162 27.39 -25.66 20.13
C GLY A 162 26.58 -26.01 21.38
N GLY A 163 26.53 -27.31 21.72
CA GLY A 163 25.71 -27.83 22.83
C GLY A 163 26.10 -27.27 24.21
N ARG A 164 27.40 -27.08 24.48
CA ARG A 164 27.89 -26.54 25.76
C ARG A 164 27.46 -25.08 25.97
N VAL A 165 27.56 -24.27 24.91
CA VAL A 165 27.15 -22.85 24.96
C VAL A 165 25.64 -22.76 25.17
N ARG A 166 24.85 -23.55 24.42
CA ARG A 166 23.40 -23.65 24.60
C ARG A 166 23.00 -24.00 26.04
N ARG A 167 23.57 -25.06 26.62
CA ARG A 167 23.28 -25.47 28.00
C ARG A 167 23.62 -24.38 29.02
N ARG A 168 24.77 -23.72 28.85
CA ARG A 168 25.18 -22.62 29.74
C ARG A 168 24.23 -21.42 29.64
N SER A 169 23.81 -21.04 28.43
CA SER A 169 22.84 -19.96 28.23
C SER A 169 21.51 -20.33 28.87
N VAL A 170 20.98 -21.53 28.63
CA VAL A 170 19.71 -21.98 29.25
C VAL A 170 19.80 -21.96 30.77
N ALA A 171 20.84 -22.54 31.38
CA ALA A 171 21.03 -22.54 32.83
C ALA A 171 21.09 -21.11 33.42
N ARG A 172 21.69 -20.16 32.69
CA ARG A 172 21.70 -18.75 33.12
C ARG A 172 20.31 -18.11 33.00
N ALA A 173 19.55 -18.39 31.94
CA ALA A 173 18.17 -17.93 31.80
C ALA A 173 17.28 -18.47 32.94
N GLU A 174 17.46 -19.75 33.28
CA GLU A 174 16.75 -20.41 34.38
C GLU A 174 17.06 -19.74 35.73
N ALA A 175 18.33 -19.43 35.99
CA ALA A 175 18.75 -18.68 37.17
C ALA A 175 18.15 -17.26 37.22
N GLU A 176 17.96 -16.61 36.07
CA GLU A 176 17.25 -15.32 35.92
C GLU A 176 15.71 -15.47 35.94
N GLY A 177 15.21 -16.67 36.27
CA GLY A 177 13.80 -16.94 36.52
C GLY A 177 12.96 -17.19 35.27
N LEU A 178 13.56 -17.46 34.10
CA LEU A 178 12.82 -17.69 32.85
C LEU A 178 11.69 -18.73 33.01
N MET A 179 11.98 -19.84 33.70
CA MET A 179 11.03 -20.95 33.89
C MET A 179 9.92 -20.62 34.88
N ARG A 180 10.08 -19.60 35.72
CA ARG A 180 9.08 -19.17 36.71
C ARG A 180 8.12 -18.10 36.17
N ARG A 181 8.37 -17.56 34.98
CA ARG A 181 7.51 -16.52 34.39
C ARG A 181 6.17 -17.11 33.96
N ALA A 182 5.10 -16.33 34.14
CA ALA A 182 3.78 -16.70 33.67
C ALA A 182 3.77 -16.89 32.14
N ALA A 183 2.93 -17.80 31.64
CA ALA A 183 2.73 -17.93 30.21
C ALA A 183 2.05 -16.65 29.68
N PRO A 184 2.66 -15.93 28.71
CA PRO A 184 2.10 -14.70 28.20
C PRO A 184 0.84 -15.01 27.37
N ARG A 185 -0.07 -14.04 27.34
CA ARG A 185 -1.23 -14.09 26.45
C ARG A 185 -0.74 -14.13 25.00
N GLN A 186 -1.22 -15.10 24.24
CA GLN A 186 -0.86 -15.24 22.83
C GLN A 186 -1.55 -14.14 22.00
N PRO A 187 -0.86 -13.54 21.01
CA PRO A 187 -1.41 -12.45 20.21
C PRO A 187 -2.57 -12.89 19.31
N GLN A 188 -2.71 -14.20 19.07
CA GLN A 188 -3.74 -14.80 18.23
C GLN A 188 -4.86 -15.47 19.02
N GLY A 189 -4.85 -15.37 20.36
CA GLY A 189 -6.01 -15.79 21.11
C GLY A 189 -7.22 -15.02 20.58
N PRO A 190 -8.40 -15.65 20.39
CA PRO A 190 -9.60 -14.88 20.14
C PRO A 190 -9.57 -13.75 21.14
N LEU A 191 -9.75 -12.52 20.66
CA LEU A 191 -10.27 -11.48 21.53
C LEU A 191 -11.59 -12.10 21.99
N SER A 192 -11.56 -12.86 23.09
CA SER A 192 -12.69 -13.01 23.95
C SER A 192 -13.04 -11.57 24.15
N LYS A 193 -14.03 -11.09 23.39
CA LYS A 193 -14.79 -9.91 23.72
C LYS A 193 -15.01 -10.13 25.19
N SER A 194 -14.30 -9.38 26.02
CA SER A 194 -14.70 -9.22 27.38
C SER A 194 -16.07 -8.60 27.21
N VAL A 195 -17.09 -9.45 27.09
CA VAL A 195 -18.47 -9.08 27.34
C VAL A 195 -18.33 -8.37 28.67
N PRO A 196 -18.52 -7.04 28.71
CA PRO A 196 -18.48 -6.32 29.97
C PRO A 196 -19.39 -7.12 30.88
N GLY A 197 -18.84 -7.70 31.97
CA GLY A 197 -19.66 -8.39 32.95
C GLY A 197 -20.82 -7.45 33.27
N PRO A 198 -22.07 -7.93 33.25
CA PRO A 198 -23.24 -7.09 33.28
C PRO A 198 -23.06 -6.07 34.40
N VAL A 199 -22.87 -4.81 34.01
CA VAL A 199 -23.05 -3.71 34.94
C VAL A 199 -24.49 -3.87 35.39
N PRO A 200 -24.78 -3.97 36.70
CA PRO A 200 -26.15 -4.00 37.18
C PRO A 200 -26.75 -2.64 36.86
N VAL A 201 -27.35 -2.53 35.68
CA VAL A 201 -28.16 -1.40 35.29
C VAL A 201 -29.54 -1.69 35.87
N THR A 202 -29.90 -1.00 36.94
CA THR A 202 -31.30 -0.80 37.30
C THR A 202 -31.95 0.03 36.20
N VAL A 203 -32.62 -0.65 35.27
CA VAL A 203 -33.48 -0.02 34.25
C VAL A 203 -34.91 -0.05 34.77
N ASP A 204 -35.38 1.10 35.23
CA ASP A 204 -36.80 1.46 35.19
C ASP A 204 -36.99 2.29 33.91
N ASP A 205 -37.32 1.64 32.79
CA ASP A 205 -37.87 2.33 31.62
C ASP A 205 -38.90 1.43 30.91
N PRO A 206 -40.20 1.81 30.86
CA PRO A 206 -41.30 0.94 30.45
C PRO A 206 -41.62 0.95 28.94
N TYR A 207 -40.69 1.33 28.06
CA TYR A 207 -40.94 1.32 26.61
C TYR A 207 -39.81 0.67 25.82
N ASP A 208 -39.80 -0.66 25.75
CA ASP A 208 -39.17 -1.35 24.61
C ASP A 208 -39.80 -2.73 24.37
N ARG A 209 -40.99 -2.71 23.76
CA ARG A 209 -41.62 -3.86 23.12
C ARG A 209 -42.26 -3.32 21.85
N ILE A 210 -41.60 -3.50 20.72
CA ILE A 210 -42.14 -3.77 19.37
C ILE A 210 -40.94 -3.70 18.39
N TYR A 211 -40.86 -4.69 17.49
CA TYR A 211 -39.80 -5.00 16.52
C TYR A 211 -38.67 -5.97 16.94
N THR A 212 -39.05 -7.25 17.03
CA THR A 212 -38.18 -8.35 16.58
C THR A 212 -38.96 -9.23 15.59
N ALA A 213 -38.64 -9.10 14.30
CA ALA A 213 -39.05 -10.05 13.27
C ALA A 213 -37.85 -10.97 12.94
N PRO A 214 -38.05 -12.29 12.79
CA PRO A 214 -36.99 -13.25 12.51
C PRO A 214 -36.73 -13.34 11.00
N TYR A 215 -35.48 -13.18 10.59
CA TYR A 215 -35.02 -13.64 9.27
C TYR A 215 -34.19 -14.90 9.47
N ASP A 216 -34.82 -16.05 9.25
CA ASP A 216 -34.15 -17.28 8.84
C ASP A 216 -33.83 -17.16 7.35
N ASN A 217 -32.56 -17.29 6.98
CA ASN A 217 -32.14 -17.64 5.62
C ASN A 217 -30.90 -18.52 5.70
N LEU A 218 -31.23 -19.81 5.86
CA LEU A 218 -30.39 -20.96 5.60
C LEU A 218 -30.23 -21.08 4.07
N TYR A 219 -29.03 -20.86 3.54
CA TYR A 219 -28.66 -21.39 2.22
C TYR A 219 -27.78 -22.62 2.44
N ASP A 220 -28.45 -23.77 2.53
CA ASP A 220 -27.84 -25.05 2.24
C ASP A 220 -27.69 -25.17 0.72
N ASN A 221 -26.48 -25.47 0.30
CA ASN A 221 -26.13 -25.79 -1.06
C ASN A 221 -25.68 -27.25 -1.10
N PRO A 222 -26.57 -28.20 -1.43
CA PRO A 222 -26.17 -29.52 -1.87
C PRO A 222 -26.54 -29.71 -3.34
N ASP A 223 -25.55 -30.08 -4.14
CA ASP A 223 -25.61 -30.95 -5.32
C ASP A 223 -24.30 -30.75 -6.12
N ALA A 224 -23.62 -31.76 -6.63
CA ALA A 224 -23.71 -33.20 -6.50
C ALA A 224 -22.44 -33.75 -7.18
N ASP A 225 -21.70 -34.59 -6.46
CA ASP A 225 -20.75 -35.51 -7.07
C ASP A 225 -21.50 -36.81 -7.35
N HIS A 226 -21.31 -37.39 -8.56
CA HIS A 226 -21.36 -38.86 -8.83
C HIS A 226 -22.78 -39.52 -8.76
N GLU A 227 -23.24 -40.46 -9.61
CA GLU A 227 -22.62 -41.54 -10.39
C GLU A 227 -23.50 -41.97 -11.60
N ASP A 228 -22.85 -42.65 -12.55
CA ASP A 228 -23.45 -43.58 -13.51
C ASP A 228 -24.09 -44.80 -12.80
N SER A 229 -24.99 -45.49 -13.54
CA SER A 229 -25.48 -46.87 -13.36
C SER A 229 -26.82 -47.09 -12.62
N PRO A 230 -27.57 -48.17 -12.95
CA PRO A 230 -28.89 -48.02 -13.55
C PRO A 230 -29.97 -48.84 -12.81
N ASP A 231 -31.13 -48.91 -13.46
CA ASP A 231 -32.27 -49.81 -13.26
C ASP A 231 -33.50 -49.27 -12.51
N ASP A 232 -34.58 -49.39 -13.29
CA ASP A 232 -35.88 -49.94 -12.95
C ASP A 232 -37.05 -49.03 -12.54
N SER A 233 -38.13 -49.30 -13.27
CA SER A 233 -39.55 -49.19 -12.88
C SER A 233 -40.17 -47.80 -12.67
N LEU A 234 -40.80 -47.31 -13.74
CA LEU A 234 -42.26 -47.28 -13.88
C LEU A 234 -43.06 -47.00 -12.59
N TYR A 235 -43.48 -45.74 -12.39
CA TYR A 235 -44.82 -45.42 -11.87
C TYR A 235 -45.27 -44.03 -12.36
N ASP A 236 -46.45 -44.03 -12.99
CA ASP A 236 -47.32 -42.88 -13.18
C ASP A 236 -47.62 -42.20 -11.83
N ASN A 237 -47.70 -40.86 -11.83
CA ASN A 237 -48.52 -40.17 -10.84
C ASN A 237 -49.23 -38.95 -11.48
N PRO A 238 -50.56 -38.84 -11.35
CA PRO A 238 -51.35 -37.77 -11.93
C PRO A 238 -51.56 -36.60 -10.95
N ASP A 239 -51.79 -35.43 -11.55
CA ASP A 239 -52.86 -34.44 -11.30
C ASP A 239 -53.41 -34.11 -9.88
N ALA A 240 -53.86 -32.86 -9.77
CA ALA A 240 -54.60 -32.17 -8.68
C ALA A 240 -53.78 -31.57 -7.52
N GLY A 241 -53.98 -30.32 -7.08
CA GLY A 241 -55.01 -29.32 -7.39
C GLY A 241 -54.65 -27.93 -6.80
N PRO A 242 -55.54 -26.94 -6.91
CA PRO A 242 -55.25 -25.54 -6.56
C PRO A 242 -55.78 -25.19 -5.16
N GLU A 243 -54.98 -24.47 -4.37
CA GLU A 243 -55.44 -23.89 -3.10
C GLU A 243 -55.53 -22.36 -3.16
N ASP A 244 -56.65 -21.89 -2.62
CA ASP A 244 -57.16 -20.53 -2.49
C ASP A 244 -56.22 -19.56 -1.76
N ARG A 245 -56.21 -18.30 -2.23
CA ARG A 245 -55.71 -17.15 -1.46
C ARG A 245 -56.88 -16.20 -1.16
N PRO A 246 -57.07 -15.78 0.10
CA PRO A 246 -58.08 -14.80 0.44
C PRO A 246 -57.57 -13.36 0.27
N ASP A 247 -58.50 -12.53 -0.17
CA ASP A 247 -58.45 -11.09 -0.41
C ASP A 247 -58.36 -10.29 0.91
N PRO A 248 -57.55 -9.22 1.01
CA PRO A 248 -57.58 -8.34 2.19
C PRO A 248 -58.58 -7.19 2.03
N SER A 249 -59.54 -7.13 2.96
CA SER A 249 -60.48 -6.02 3.15
C SER A 249 -59.80 -4.67 3.39
N PRO A 250 -60.39 -3.55 2.90
CA PRO A 250 -59.97 -2.20 3.21
C PRO A 250 -60.91 -1.60 4.26
N ASP A 251 -60.42 -1.32 5.46
CA ASP A 251 -60.95 -0.27 6.33
C ASP A 251 -60.08 -0.19 7.59
N ASP A 252 -59.35 0.91 7.73
CA ASP A 252 -59.14 1.57 9.03
C ASP A 252 -58.45 2.93 8.81
N ARG A 253 -59.28 3.98 8.83
CA ARG A 253 -58.88 5.35 9.08
C ARG A 253 -58.88 5.57 10.58
N PRO A 254 -57.86 6.24 11.15
CA PRO A 254 -58.04 6.98 12.38
C PRO A 254 -58.01 8.49 12.17
N ASP A 255 -58.89 9.09 12.96
CA ASP A 255 -59.23 10.47 13.21
C ASP A 255 -58.13 11.54 13.24
N ALA A 256 -58.57 12.73 12.81
CA ALA A 256 -57.93 14.01 13.02
C ALA A 256 -58.10 14.49 14.46
N GLY A 257 -56.98 14.66 15.18
CA GLY A 257 -56.90 15.37 16.45
C GLY A 257 -56.29 16.78 16.29
N PRO A 258 -56.81 17.82 16.96
CA PRO A 258 -56.35 19.19 16.80
C PRO A 258 -55.22 19.57 17.76
N GLY A 259 -54.26 20.33 17.26
CA GLY A 259 -53.54 21.36 18.02
C GLY A 259 -52.51 20.89 19.04
N THR A 260 -51.26 20.75 18.59
CA THR A 260 -50.11 21.25 19.36
C THR A 260 -49.10 21.83 18.40
N SER A 261 -48.93 23.15 18.49
CA SER A 261 -47.95 23.96 17.78
C SER A 261 -46.54 23.61 18.29
N SER A 262 -46.06 22.41 17.96
CA SER A 262 -44.65 22.08 18.09
C SER A 262 -43.95 22.82 16.95
N SER A 263 -43.28 23.91 17.29
CA SER A 263 -42.30 24.56 16.43
C SER A 263 -41.22 23.54 16.12
N VAL A 264 -41.46 22.74 15.07
CA VAL A 264 -40.44 21.94 14.39
C VAL A 264 -39.37 22.95 14.01
N ARG A 265 -38.30 23.01 14.81
CA ARG A 265 -37.02 23.50 14.33
C ARG A 265 -36.79 22.68 13.07
N LEU A 266 -36.95 23.33 11.91
CA LEU A 266 -36.35 22.87 10.68
C LEU A 266 -34.89 22.65 11.04
N ASP A 267 -34.54 21.40 11.32
CA ASP A 267 -33.16 20.95 11.42
C ASP A 267 -32.53 21.48 10.16
N ARG A 268 -31.70 22.51 10.35
CA ARG A 268 -31.07 23.26 9.30
C ARG A 268 -30.30 22.21 8.51
N GLU A 269 -30.80 21.86 7.32
CA GLU A 269 -30.13 20.92 6.43
C GLU A 269 -28.66 21.33 6.42
N PRO A 270 -27.74 20.44 6.82
CA PRO A 270 -26.33 20.78 6.93
C PRO A 270 -25.93 21.40 5.59
N THR A 271 -25.65 22.71 5.63
CA THR A 271 -25.36 23.46 4.41
C THR A 271 -24.22 22.72 3.72
N PRO A 272 -24.43 22.22 2.48
CA PRO A 272 -23.42 21.44 1.77
C PRO A 272 -22.14 22.26 1.74
N SER A 273 -21.10 21.76 2.40
CA SER A 273 -19.93 22.56 2.78
C SER A 273 -18.86 22.60 1.67
N GLY A 274 -19.22 22.20 0.44
CA GLY A 274 -18.30 22.12 -0.69
C GLY A 274 -18.91 22.59 -2.01
N PRO A 275 -18.07 22.88 -3.01
CA PRO A 275 -18.53 23.33 -4.31
C PRO A 275 -19.36 22.24 -5.01
N THR A 276 -20.48 22.64 -5.59
CA THR A 276 -21.45 21.75 -6.24
C THR A 276 -20.99 21.34 -7.64
N TYR A 277 -21.59 20.27 -8.19
CA TYR A 277 -21.35 19.85 -9.58
C TYR A 277 -21.51 21.01 -10.58
N ALA A 278 -22.57 21.81 -10.47
CA ALA A 278 -22.85 22.91 -11.39
C ALA A 278 -21.75 23.98 -11.36
N GLU A 279 -21.26 24.33 -10.17
CA GLU A 279 -20.18 25.30 -9.99
C GLU A 279 -18.86 24.81 -10.57
N LEU A 280 -18.47 23.57 -10.25
CA LEU A 280 -17.26 22.97 -10.79
C LEU A 280 -17.35 22.78 -12.30
N ALA A 281 -18.51 22.37 -12.83
CA ALA A 281 -18.75 22.24 -14.27
C ALA A 281 -18.58 23.57 -14.99
N ALA A 282 -19.16 24.66 -14.46
CA ALA A 282 -18.99 26.00 -15.01
C ALA A 282 -17.53 26.45 -14.96
N HIS A 283 -16.82 26.14 -13.87
CA HIS A 283 -15.39 26.44 -13.74
C HIS A 283 -14.54 25.66 -14.76
N ALA A 284 -14.83 24.37 -14.95
CA ALA A 284 -14.14 23.52 -15.91
C ALA A 284 -14.37 23.98 -17.36
N GLN A 285 -15.57 24.46 -17.69
CA GLN A 285 -15.87 25.08 -18.99
C GLN A 285 -15.05 26.35 -19.22
N ARG A 286 -14.84 27.19 -18.19
CA ARG A 286 -13.95 28.36 -18.29
C ARG A 286 -12.49 27.96 -18.49
N GLN A 287 -12.04 26.88 -17.87
CA GLN A 287 -10.67 26.35 -18.03
C GLN A 287 -10.46 25.63 -19.37
N ALA A 288 -11.54 25.22 -20.05
CA ALA A 288 -11.48 24.51 -21.32
C ALA A 288 -10.95 25.43 -22.42
N THR A 289 -9.63 25.40 -22.62
CA THR A 289 -9.01 26.01 -23.79
C THR A 289 -9.42 25.19 -25.02
N PRO A 290 -9.86 25.83 -26.12
CA PRO A 290 -10.11 25.11 -27.37
C PRO A 290 -8.89 24.27 -27.69
N LEU A 291 -9.07 22.96 -27.81
CA LEU A 291 -8.01 22.06 -28.27
C LEU A 291 -7.56 22.61 -29.63
N GLY A 292 -6.35 23.17 -29.67
CA GLY A 292 -5.78 23.71 -30.90
C GLY A 292 -5.91 22.65 -31.99
N ARG A 293 -6.07 23.09 -33.25
CA ARG A 293 -6.35 22.26 -34.45
C ARG A 293 -5.25 21.23 -34.80
N GLY A 294 -4.36 20.91 -33.86
CA GLY A 294 -3.35 19.88 -33.96
C GLY A 294 -3.97 18.50 -34.11
N ARG A 295 -3.30 17.65 -34.89
CA ARG A 295 -3.68 16.27 -35.14
C ARG A 295 -3.87 15.52 -33.82
N ALA A 296 -5.02 14.86 -33.65
CA ALA A 296 -5.28 14.03 -32.48
C ALA A 296 -4.10 13.05 -32.23
N PRO A 297 -3.64 12.89 -30.98
CA PRO A 297 -2.58 11.93 -30.68
C PRO A 297 -2.99 10.54 -31.17
N ARG A 298 -2.01 9.77 -31.64
CA ARG A 298 -2.23 8.38 -32.04
C ARG A 298 -2.86 7.64 -30.84
N PRO A 299 -3.95 6.89 -31.04
CA PRO A 299 -4.54 6.08 -29.98
C PRO A 299 -3.46 5.21 -29.33
N GLU A 300 -3.44 5.17 -28.00
CA GLU A 300 -2.61 4.20 -27.28
C GLU A 300 -3.18 2.79 -27.49
N ALA A 301 -2.32 1.78 -27.44
CA ALA A 301 -2.77 0.40 -27.51
C ALA A 301 -3.64 0.06 -26.29
N ASP A 302 -4.71 -0.69 -26.50
CA ASP A 302 -5.58 -1.13 -25.41
C ASP A 302 -4.81 -2.12 -24.52
N VAL A 303 -4.72 -1.80 -23.22
CA VAL A 303 -4.05 -2.64 -22.22
C VAL A 303 -4.73 -3.99 -21.99
N ARG A 304 -5.99 -4.14 -22.44
CA ARG A 304 -6.72 -5.41 -22.45
C ARG A 304 -6.24 -6.35 -23.54
N GLU A 305 -5.76 -5.80 -24.65
CA GLU A 305 -5.30 -6.55 -25.82
C GLU A 305 -3.78 -6.75 -25.84
N VAL A 306 -3.02 -5.83 -25.25
CA VAL A 306 -1.56 -5.87 -25.25
C VAL A 306 -0.96 -5.82 -23.86
N ALA A 307 0.22 -6.44 -23.71
CA ALA A 307 0.99 -6.32 -22.49
C ALA A 307 1.33 -4.86 -22.17
N TRP A 308 1.27 -4.50 -20.88
CA TRP A 308 1.45 -3.13 -20.39
C TRP A 308 2.70 -2.40 -20.92
N TRP A 309 3.79 -3.12 -21.18
CA TRP A 309 5.04 -2.55 -21.69
C TRP A 309 4.94 -2.06 -23.15
N ARG A 310 3.90 -2.47 -23.90
CA ARG A 310 3.60 -1.93 -25.23
C ARG A 310 2.85 -0.59 -25.16
N VAL A 311 2.18 -0.30 -24.04
CA VAL A 311 1.47 0.96 -23.80
C VAL A 311 2.48 2.05 -23.45
N ARG A 312 2.50 3.16 -24.22
CA ARG A 312 3.55 4.20 -24.11
C ARG A 312 3.49 4.95 -22.78
N SER A 313 2.30 5.41 -22.40
CA SER A 313 2.02 6.02 -21.11
C SER A 313 2.45 5.15 -19.92
N LEU A 314 2.10 3.85 -19.89
CA LEU A 314 2.49 2.95 -18.80
C LEU A 314 4.01 2.76 -18.69
N ARG A 315 4.74 2.75 -19.82
CA ARG A 315 6.22 2.80 -19.77
C ARG A 315 6.73 4.10 -19.14
N ARG A 316 6.04 5.21 -19.37
CA ARG A 316 6.35 6.51 -18.77
C ARG A 316 6.04 6.50 -17.27
N VAL A 317 4.91 5.92 -16.85
CA VAL A 317 4.56 5.67 -15.42
C VAL A 317 5.63 4.82 -14.75
N ALA A 318 6.09 3.75 -15.42
CA ALA A 318 7.16 2.92 -14.91
C ALA A 318 8.52 3.65 -14.81
N GLY A 319 8.69 4.80 -15.48
CA GLY A 319 9.96 5.53 -15.48
C GLY A 319 10.98 5.01 -16.49
N VAL A 320 10.58 4.19 -17.47
CA VAL A 320 11.47 3.65 -18.52
C VAL A 320 12.18 4.76 -19.28
N GLN A 321 11.50 5.88 -19.55
CA GLN A 321 12.10 7.02 -20.24
C GLN A 321 13.29 7.62 -19.45
N ARG A 322 13.22 7.67 -18.11
CA ARG A 322 14.34 8.17 -17.29
C ARG A 322 15.56 7.26 -17.41
N VAL A 323 15.35 5.95 -17.39
CA VAL A 323 16.42 4.96 -17.59
C VAL A 323 17.04 5.09 -18.97
N LEU A 324 16.23 5.20 -20.04
CA LEU A 324 16.76 5.35 -21.40
C LEU A 324 17.55 6.64 -21.58
N VAL A 325 17.10 7.76 -21.00
CA VAL A 325 17.84 9.04 -21.05
C VAL A 325 19.16 8.93 -20.29
N ALA A 326 19.15 8.37 -19.08
CA ALA A 326 20.37 8.16 -18.30
C ALA A 326 21.35 7.22 -19.03
N LEU A 327 20.84 6.14 -19.64
CA LEU A 327 21.63 5.20 -20.42
C LEU A 327 22.25 5.86 -21.65
N ALA A 328 21.48 6.64 -22.40
CA ALA A 328 21.98 7.38 -23.56
C ALA A 328 23.05 8.40 -23.16
N PHE A 329 22.88 9.08 -22.03
CA PHE A 329 23.87 10.01 -21.50
C PHE A 329 25.17 9.29 -21.07
N CYS A 330 25.07 8.15 -20.39
CA CYS A 330 26.23 7.29 -20.09
C CYS A 330 26.94 6.83 -21.37
N ALA A 331 26.19 6.41 -22.40
CA ALA A 331 26.75 5.98 -23.66
C ALA A 331 27.47 7.12 -24.40
N ALA A 332 26.90 8.34 -24.39
CA ALA A 332 27.51 9.52 -24.99
C ALA A 332 28.84 9.89 -24.30
N LEU A 333 28.88 9.83 -22.96
CA LEU A 333 30.11 10.04 -22.20
C LEU A 333 31.16 8.96 -22.47
N GLY A 334 30.73 7.69 -22.57
CA GLY A 334 31.61 6.59 -22.96
C GLY A 334 32.20 6.77 -24.37
N ALA A 335 31.39 7.22 -25.33
CA ALA A 335 31.87 7.53 -26.68
C ALA A 335 32.87 8.70 -26.70
N ALA A 336 32.60 9.76 -25.92
CA ALA A 336 33.52 10.88 -25.76
C ALA A 336 34.84 10.48 -25.05
N ALA A 337 34.83 9.47 -24.19
CA ALA A 337 36.05 8.92 -23.59
C ALA A 337 36.93 8.24 -24.65
N LEU A 338 36.30 7.54 -25.60
CA LEU A 338 37.00 6.81 -26.66
C LEU A 338 37.67 7.72 -27.70
N THR A 339 37.28 9.00 -27.81
CA THR A 339 37.93 9.94 -28.73
C THR A 339 39.30 10.45 -28.24
N GLY A 340 39.74 10.03 -27.05
CA GLY A 340 41.01 10.46 -26.47
C GLY A 340 41.02 11.97 -26.16
N PRO A 341 40.12 12.46 -25.28
CA PRO A 341 40.07 13.88 -24.95
C PRO A 341 41.39 14.36 -24.34
N PRO A 342 41.71 15.66 -24.45
CA PRO A 342 42.92 16.21 -23.85
C PRO A 342 42.93 15.96 -22.34
N LYS A 343 44.14 15.84 -21.76
CA LYS A 343 44.32 15.43 -20.35
C LYS A 343 43.56 16.30 -19.36
N GLU A 344 43.42 17.59 -19.66
CA GLU A 344 42.66 18.56 -18.85
C GLU A 344 41.15 18.29 -18.79
N ASP A 345 40.60 17.62 -19.79
CA ASP A 345 39.17 17.27 -19.87
C ASP A 345 38.86 15.86 -19.37
N LEU A 346 39.87 14.99 -19.21
CA LEU A 346 39.70 13.67 -18.61
C LEU A 346 39.06 13.78 -17.21
N LEU A 347 39.46 14.79 -16.43
CA LEU A 347 38.88 15.08 -15.11
C LEU A 347 37.38 15.33 -15.17
N LYS A 348 36.97 16.23 -16.07
CA LYS A 348 35.57 16.62 -16.23
C LYS A 348 34.74 15.44 -16.73
N LEU A 349 35.30 14.66 -17.65
CA LEU A 349 34.64 13.51 -18.25
C LEU A 349 34.42 12.38 -17.22
N GLY A 350 35.42 12.08 -16.38
CA GLY A 350 35.29 11.04 -15.35
C GLY A 350 34.25 11.39 -14.28
N VAL A 351 34.24 12.64 -13.80
CA VAL A 351 33.21 13.12 -12.86
C VAL A 351 31.81 13.06 -13.48
N ALA A 352 31.67 13.54 -14.73
CA ALA A 352 30.41 13.45 -15.45
C ALA A 352 29.96 11.99 -15.63
N GLY A 353 30.88 11.07 -15.94
CA GLY A 353 30.64 9.64 -16.08
C GLY A 353 30.14 9.00 -14.79
N ALA A 354 30.78 9.31 -13.67
CA ALA A 354 30.39 8.81 -12.35
C ALA A 354 28.98 9.27 -11.95
N LEU A 355 28.69 10.57 -12.13
CA LEU A 355 27.37 11.14 -11.86
C LEU A 355 26.29 10.53 -12.76
N ALA A 356 26.59 10.39 -14.06
CA ALA A 356 25.70 9.75 -15.03
C ALA A 356 25.36 8.31 -14.63
N LEU A 357 26.37 7.52 -14.26
CA LEU A 357 26.20 6.14 -13.82
C LEU A 357 25.39 6.06 -12.52
N GLY A 358 25.65 6.94 -11.56
CA GLY A 358 24.85 7.05 -10.33
C GLY A 358 23.37 7.34 -10.61
N VAL A 359 23.08 8.29 -11.52
CA VAL A 359 21.72 8.62 -11.96
C VAL A 359 21.07 7.43 -12.67
N LEU A 360 21.81 6.68 -13.50
CA LEU A 360 21.32 5.47 -14.16
C LEU A 360 20.96 4.38 -13.14
N VAL A 361 21.85 4.09 -12.19
CA VAL A 361 21.60 3.11 -11.12
C VAL A 361 20.38 3.50 -10.29
N TYR A 362 20.28 4.76 -9.88
CA TYR A 362 19.12 5.26 -9.14
C TYR A 362 17.82 5.16 -9.95
N SER A 363 17.87 5.50 -11.24
CA SER A 363 16.71 5.39 -12.13
C SER A 363 16.28 3.94 -12.34
N CYS A 364 17.22 3.01 -12.51
CA CYS A 364 16.95 1.58 -12.57
C CYS A 364 16.34 1.06 -11.26
N TYR A 365 16.87 1.49 -10.12
CA TYR A 365 16.32 1.15 -8.82
C TYR A 365 14.87 1.64 -8.66
N GLN A 366 14.57 2.89 -9.01
CA GLN A 366 13.21 3.44 -8.99
C GLN A 366 12.27 2.69 -9.95
N LEU A 367 12.70 2.45 -11.19
CA LEU A 367 11.95 1.64 -12.17
C LEU A 367 11.59 0.27 -11.58
N LEU A 368 12.54 -0.43 -10.95
CA LEU A 368 12.31 -1.78 -10.42
C LEU A 368 11.46 -1.81 -9.14
N THR A 369 11.58 -0.80 -8.28
CA THR A 369 10.94 -0.82 -6.95
C THR A 369 9.58 -0.13 -6.90
N THR A 370 9.39 0.95 -7.64
CA THR A 370 8.15 1.74 -7.65
C THR A 370 7.47 1.70 -9.02
N GLY A 371 8.24 1.88 -10.10
CA GLY A 371 7.72 2.02 -11.45
C GLY A 371 6.99 0.79 -12.00
N ILE A 372 7.68 -0.35 -12.10
CA ILE A 372 7.11 -1.59 -12.66
C ILE A 372 5.91 -2.07 -11.83
N PRO A 373 5.96 -2.12 -10.48
CA PRO A 373 4.78 -2.47 -9.68
C PRO A 373 3.59 -1.53 -9.92
N ALA A 374 3.82 -0.21 -9.97
CA ALA A 374 2.76 0.76 -10.22
C ALA A 374 2.14 0.59 -11.62
N ALA A 375 2.97 0.39 -12.66
CA ALA A 375 2.47 0.16 -14.02
C ALA A 375 1.68 -1.15 -14.14
N ARG A 376 2.12 -2.22 -13.46
CA ARG A 376 1.38 -3.49 -13.41
C ARG A 376 0.05 -3.36 -12.65
N LEU A 377 0.05 -2.67 -11.52
CA LEU A 377 -1.17 -2.40 -10.75
C LEU A 377 -2.16 -1.61 -11.60
N THR A 378 -1.69 -0.56 -12.27
CA THR A 378 -2.50 0.28 -13.16
C THR A 378 -3.06 -0.52 -14.34
N ALA A 379 -2.22 -1.34 -14.98
CA ALA A 379 -2.67 -2.21 -16.08
C ALA A 379 -3.72 -3.23 -15.62
N ARG A 380 -3.51 -3.85 -14.45
CA ARG A 380 -4.45 -4.80 -13.86
C ARG A 380 -5.78 -4.13 -13.56
N ALA A 381 -5.76 -2.97 -12.88
CA ALA A 381 -6.95 -2.19 -12.55
C ALA A 381 -7.73 -1.80 -13.81
N ALA A 382 -7.05 -1.36 -14.87
CA ALA A 382 -7.68 -0.99 -16.15
C ALA A 382 -8.30 -2.19 -16.91
N ALA A 383 -7.72 -3.38 -16.76
CA ALA A 383 -8.14 -4.60 -17.44
C ALA A 383 -9.20 -5.40 -16.66
N ARG A 384 -9.45 -5.10 -15.38
CA ARG A 384 -10.43 -5.84 -14.59
C ARG A 384 -11.85 -5.68 -15.16
N PRO A 385 -12.63 -6.77 -15.21
CA PRO A 385 -14.06 -6.71 -15.51
C PRO A 385 -14.80 -6.01 -14.35
N GLY A 386 -15.90 -5.36 -14.69
CA GLY A 386 -16.66 -4.52 -13.75
C GLY A 386 -16.17 -3.08 -13.73
N TYR A 387 -17.13 -2.14 -13.76
CA TYR A 387 -16.88 -0.71 -13.66
C TYR A 387 -17.99 -0.03 -12.89
N VAL A 388 -17.65 1.08 -12.24
CA VAL A 388 -18.63 1.97 -11.61
C VAL A 388 -18.76 3.21 -12.49
N GLN A 389 -19.97 3.51 -12.95
CA GLN A 389 -20.22 4.75 -13.68
C GLN A 389 -20.34 5.93 -12.72
N ARG A 390 -19.68 7.02 -13.07
CA ARG A 390 -19.72 8.30 -12.36
C ARG A 390 -19.83 9.45 -13.35
N ARG A 391 -20.35 10.59 -12.87
CA ARG A 391 -20.19 11.86 -13.58
C ARG A 391 -18.83 12.44 -13.21
N TYR A 392 -18.19 13.10 -14.17
CA TYR A 392 -16.91 13.75 -13.92
C TYR A 392 -16.93 15.22 -14.31
N VAL A 393 -16.06 15.97 -13.64
CA VAL A 393 -15.61 17.31 -14.00
C VAL A 393 -14.09 17.28 -14.05
N LEU A 394 -13.51 17.67 -15.19
CA LEU A 394 -12.06 17.74 -15.41
C LEU A 394 -11.57 19.15 -15.12
N LEU A 395 -10.82 19.29 -14.03
CA LEU A 395 -10.18 20.54 -13.61
C LEU A 395 -8.66 20.45 -13.73
N TYR A 396 -8.00 21.60 -13.70
CA TYR A 396 -6.54 21.68 -13.68
C TYR A 396 -6.06 22.30 -12.38
N ASP A 397 -5.07 21.66 -11.76
CA ASP A 397 -4.40 22.20 -10.58
C ASP A 397 -3.70 23.52 -10.92
N PRO A 398 -4.01 24.64 -10.24
CA PRO A 398 -3.40 25.94 -10.54
C PRO A 398 -1.88 25.97 -10.33
N HIS A 399 -1.31 25.12 -9.45
CA HIS A 399 0.13 25.14 -9.19
C HIS A 399 0.94 24.27 -10.16
N GLY A 400 0.37 23.15 -10.59
CA GLY A 400 1.10 22.16 -11.40
C GLY A 400 0.59 22.01 -12.83
N GLY A 401 -0.57 22.58 -13.15
CA GLY A 401 -1.30 22.32 -14.39
C GLY A 401 -1.73 20.85 -14.56
N ALA A 402 -1.66 20.05 -13.48
CA ALA A 402 -1.97 18.64 -13.52
C ALA A 402 -3.49 18.46 -13.66
N PRO A 403 -3.96 17.60 -14.58
CA PRO A 403 -5.38 17.31 -14.72
C PRO A 403 -5.89 16.50 -13.51
N VAL A 404 -7.03 16.90 -12.97
CA VAL A 404 -7.71 16.23 -11.86
C VAL A 404 -9.16 15.97 -12.26
N LEU A 405 -9.61 14.72 -12.13
CA LEU A 405 -11.03 14.38 -12.25
C LEU A 405 -11.68 14.53 -10.88
N VAL A 406 -12.71 15.37 -10.79
CA VAL A 406 -13.65 15.39 -9.67
C VAL A 406 -14.84 14.53 -10.05
N LEU A 407 -15.17 13.57 -9.20
CA LEU A 407 -16.15 12.52 -9.46
C LEU A 407 -17.41 12.76 -8.62
N PHE A 408 -18.56 12.52 -9.25
CA PHE A 408 -19.87 12.79 -8.69
C PHE A 408 -20.79 11.58 -8.87
N PRO A 409 -21.85 11.46 -8.04
CA PRO A 409 -22.84 10.41 -8.20
C PRO A 409 -23.42 10.42 -9.61
N MET A 410 -23.69 9.23 -10.16
CA MET A 410 -24.26 9.12 -11.51
C MET A 410 -25.63 9.81 -11.59
N TYR A 411 -26.44 9.62 -10.54
CA TYR A 411 -27.76 10.22 -10.39
C TYR A 411 -27.66 11.31 -9.33
N GLY A 412 -27.86 12.57 -9.73
CA GLY A 412 -27.77 13.72 -8.84
C GLY A 412 -28.13 15.00 -9.57
N SER A 413 -28.73 15.94 -8.85
CA SER A 413 -29.01 17.28 -9.39
C SER A 413 -27.71 18.06 -9.64
N GLY A 414 -27.80 19.26 -10.22
CA GLY A 414 -26.63 20.14 -10.34
C GLY A 414 -26.00 20.52 -8.98
N GLY A 415 -26.73 20.34 -7.88
CA GLY A 415 -26.27 20.57 -6.51
C GLY A 415 -25.57 19.38 -5.85
N ALA A 416 -25.34 18.27 -6.58
CA ALA A 416 -24.66 17.11 -6.01
C ALA A 416 -23.23 17.46 -5.56
N GLU A 417 -22.84 16.96 -4.40
CA GLU A 417 -21.49 17.06 -3.85
C GLU A 417 -20.53 16.08 -4.54
N ALA A 418 -19.24 16.40 -4.51
CA ALA A 418 -18.19 15.54 -5.04
C ALA A 418 -18.03 14.28 -4.16
N GLU A 419 -18.07 13.09 -4.76
CA GLU A 419 -17.78 11.83 -4.07
C GLU A 419 -16.28 11.58 -3.91
N GLY A 420 -15.47 12.16 -4.79
CA GLY A 420 -14.03 11.95 -4.75
C GLY A 420 -13.25 12.65 -5.84
N VAL A 421 -11.94 12.54 -5.75
CA VAL A 421 -10.98 13.16 -6.67
C VAL A 421 -9.92 12.16 -7.11
N LEU A 422 -9.54 12.26 -8.38
CA LEU A 422 -8.55 11.40 -8.99
C LEU A 422 -7.57 12.23 -9.82
N PRO A 423 -6.33 12.45 -9.34
CA PRO A 423 -5.30 13.13 -10.12
C PRO A 423 -4.86 12.24 -11.28
N LEU A 424 -4.64 12.84 -12.45
CA LEU A 424 -4.26 12.13 -13.68
C LEU A 424 -2.83 12.48 -14.12
N ILE A 425 -2.18 11.53 -14.76
CA ILE A 425 -0.93 11.76 -15.49
C ILE A 425 -1.29 12.39 -16.84
N PRO A 426 -0.75 13.57 -17.18
CA PRO A 426 -1.03 14.20 -18.46
C PRO A 426 -0.65 13.26 -19.63
N PRO A 427 -1.60 12.88 -20.51
CA PRO A 427 -1.31 11.97 -21.63
C PRO A 427 -0.38 12.61 -22.67
N GLY A 428 -0.33 13.94 -22.70
CA GLY A 428 0.43 14.72 -23.66
C GLY A 428 1.95 14.76 -23.43
N SER A 429 2.62 15.60 -24.23
CA SER A 429 4.03 15.96 -24.00
C SER A 429 4.13 17.08 -22.97
N GLN A 430 5.33 17.37 -22.45
CA GLN A 430 5.51 18.52 -21.54
C GLN A 430 5.10 19.86 -22.17
N LYS A 431 5.23 20.00 -23.50
CA LYS A 431 4.82 21.21 -24.23
C LYS A 431 3.31 21.29 -24.47
N GLU A 432 2.63 20.15 -24.45
CA GLU A 432 1.20 20.02 -24.75
C GLU A 432 0.55 19.04 -23.76
N PRO A 433 0.55 19.33 -22.44
CA PRO A 433 0.15 18.36 -21.42
C PRO A 433 -1.32 17.94 -21.54
N ARG A 434 -2.17 18.84 -22.07
CA ARG A 434 -3.61 18.60 -22.27
C ARG A 434 -3.93 17.69 -23.46
N ARG A 435 -2.94 17.40 -24.31
CA ARG A 435 -3.16 16.61 -25.52
C ARG A 435 -3.50 15.17 -25.18
N GLY A 436 -4.70 14.73 -25.57
CA GLY A 436 -5.22 13.39 -25.31
C GLY A 436 -6.16 13.31 -24.10
N LEU A 437 -6.41 14.43 -23.40
CA LEU A 437 -7.52 14.52 -22.46
C LEU A 437 -8.87 14.58 -23.22
N PRO A 438 -10.00 14.26 -22.55
CA PRO A 438 -11.33 14.36 -23.13
C PRO A 438 -11.61 15.76 -23.70
N ALA A 439 -12.33 15.83 -24.82
CA ALA A 439 -12.67 17.10 -25.45
C ALA A 439 -13.67 17.91 -24.62
N LEU A 440 -14.59 17.21 -23.94
CA LEU A 440 -15.55 17.83 -23.04
C LEU A 440 -15.00 17.82 -21.60
N PRO A 441 -14.99 18.97 -20.92
CA PRO A 441 -14.51 19.07 -19.53
C PRO A 441 -15.47 18.43 -18.54
N VAL A 442 -16.67 18.04 -18.97
CA VAL A 442 -17.69 17.37 -18.16
C VAL A 442 -18.27 16.19 -18.95
N GLY A 443 -18.63 15.12 -18.25
CA GLY A 443 -19.22 13.94 -18.88
C GLY A 443 -19.40 12.78 -17.92
N THR A 444 -19.43 11.56 -18.47
CA THR A 444 -19.49 10.30 -17.71
C THR A 444 -18.18 9.53 -17.84
N VAL A 445 -17.79 8.85 -16.78
CA VAL A 445 -16.56 8.05 -16.72
C VAL A 445 -16.88 6.68 -16.15
N SER A 446 -16.25 5.65 -16.71
CA SER A 446 -16.28 4.29 -16.15
C SER A 446 -15.02 4.05 -15.32
N LEU A 447 -15.17 3.85 -14.02
CA LEU A 447 -14.05 3.61 -13.10
C LEU A 447 -13.82 2.11 -12.96
N HIS A 448 -12.67 1.62 -13.41
CA HIS A 448 -12.26 0.22 -13.30
C HIS A 448 -11.29 0.02 -12.11
N GLY A 449 -11.23 -1.19 -11.57
CA GLY A 449 -10.26 -1.55 -10.53
C GLY A 449 -10.64 -1.18 -9.09
N TRP A 450 -11.94 -1.07 -8.76
CA TRP A 450 -12.41 -0.71 -7.41
C TRP A 450 -11.95 -1.67 -6.30
N GLN A 451 -11.57 -2.90 -6.68
CA GLN A 451 -11.04 -3.94 -5.79
C GLN A 451 -9.50 -4.00 -5.76
N ASP A 452 -8.83 -3.12 -6.51
CA ASP A 452 -7.38 -2.97 -6.46
C ASP A 452 -7.05 -1.87 -5.45
N PHE A 453 -6.15 -2.17 -4.51
CA PHE A 453 -5.71 -1.23 -3.50
C PHE A 453 -4.23 -0.89 -3.68
N THR A 454 -3.83 0.25 -3.15
CA THR A 454 -2.40 0.60 -3.05
C THR A 454 -1.66 -0.43 -2.18
N PRO A 455 -0.31 -0.53 -2.27
CA PRO A 455 0.45 -1.49 -1.45
C PRO A 455 0.29 -1.34 0.07
N ASP A 456 -0.21 -0.18 0.53
CA ASP A 456 -0.53 0.09 1.92
C ASP A 456 -1.99 -0.28 2.27
N ASP A 457 -2.73 -0.90 1.34
CA ASP A 457 -4.12 -1.37 1.41
C ASP A 457 -5.18 -0.35 1.89
N ARG A 458 -4.83 0.93 1.92
CA ARG A 458 -5.67 1.98 2.52
C ARG A 458 -6.55 2.74 1.54
N MET A 459 -6.26 2.70 0.25
CA MET A 459 -6.98 3.49 -0.75
C MET A 459 -7.19 2.70 -2.05
N PRO A 460 -8.40 2.76 -2.64
CA PRO A 460 -8.67 2.10 -3.91
C PRO A 460 -7.87 2.75 -5.05
N PHE A 461 -7.36 1.93 -5.96
CA PHE A 461 -6.58 2.33 -7.11
C PHE A 461 -7.40 2.11 -8.38
N VAL A 462 -8.08 3.16 -8.84
CA VAL A 462 -9.04 3.09 -9.94
C VAL A 462 -8.47 3.70 -11.22
N VAL A 463 -8.83 3.11 -12.36
CA VAL A 463 -8.47 3.64 -13.68
C VAL A 463 -9.72 4.13 -14.40
N PRO A 464 -9.82 5.43 -14.72
CA PRO A 464 -10.95 6.01 -15.43
C PRO A 464 -10.86 5.71 -16.93
N TRP A 465 -12.00 5.31 -17.50
CA TRP A 465 -12.21 5.15 -18.93
C TRP A 465 -13.22 6.19 -19.42
N ILE A 466 -12.79 7.03 -20.36
CA ILE A 466 -13.60 8.09 -20.98
C ILE A 466 -13.48 7.93 -22.50
N ASP A 467 -14.60 7.96 -23.21
CA ASP A 467 -14.64 7.76 -24.68
C ASP A 467 -13.92 6.50 -25.15
N GLY A 468 -14.03 5.41 -24.38
CA GLY A 468 -13.38 4.13 -24.66
C GLY A 468 -11.86 4.13 -24.47
N ARG A 469 -11.29 5.14 -23.81
CA ARG A 469 -9.83 5.26 -23.59
C ARG A 469 -9.50 5.30 -22.10
N PRO A 470 -8.50 4.53 -21.64
CA PRO A 470 -8.01 4.65 -20.28
C PRO A 470 -7.23 5.96 -20.10
N LEU A 471 -7.52 6.69 -19.02
CA LEU A 471 -6.66 7.76 -18.52
C LEU A 471 -5.91 7.26 -17.29
N TRP A 472 -4.63 7.55 -17.22
CA TRP A 472 -3.76 6.94 -16.23
C TRP A 472 -3.72 7.78 -14.95
N PRO A 473 -4.09 7.22 -13.78
CA PRO A 473 -4.07 7.95 -12.52
C PRO A 473 -2.63 8.25 -12.09
N ALA A 474 -2.41 9.43 -11.50
CA ALA A 474 -1.14 9.82 -10.89
C ALA A 474 -1.01 9.34 -9.43
N GLY A 475 -2.13 8.91 -8.83
CA GLY A 475 -2.21 8.42 -7.45
C GLY A 475 -3.53 7.69 -7.20
N PRO A 476 -3.77 7.21 -5.96
CA PRO A 476 -5.02 6.53 -5.62
C PRO A 476 -6.23 7.46 -5.70
N TYR A 477 -7.42 6.86 -5.79
CA TYR A 477 -8.68 7.58 -5.63
C TYR A 477 -8.81 8.08 -4.19
N ARG A 478 -9.19 9.35 -4.05
CA ARG A 478 -9.45 9.97 -2.75
C ARG A 478 -10.94 10.23 -2.63
N GLU A 479 -11.58 9.51 -1.75
CA GLU A 479 -13.00 9.68 -1.43
C GLU A 479 -13.23 10.95 -0.60
N ALA A 480 -14.41 11.53 -0.72
CA ALA A 480 -14.86 12.65 0.10
C ALA A 480 -15.19 12.14 1.51
N ASP A 481 -14.17 11.98 2.35
CA ASP A 481 -14.28 11.48 3.72
C ASP A 481 -14.35 12.61 4.77
N GLY A 482 -14.62 13.84 4.33
CA GLY A 482 -14.67 15.03 5.18
C GLY A 482 -13.30 15.50 5.67
N ARG A 483 -12.18 14.91 5.21
CA ARG A 483 -10.85 15.40 5.59
C ARG A 483 -10.57 16.79 5.03
N PRO A 484 -9.88 17.65 5.80
CA PRO A 484 -9.56 19.01 5.37
C PRO A 484 -8.73 19.05 4.09
N ASP A 485 -7.90 18.03 3.84
CA ASP A 485 -7.08 17.92 2.62
C ASP A 485 -7.92 17.79 1.35
N PHE A 486 -9.09 17.14 1.43
CA PHE A 486 -10.01 16.98 0.30
C PHE A 486 -10.68 18.32 -0.02
N THR A 487 -11.22 18.97 1.00
CA THR A 487 -11.86 20.29 0.87
C THR A 487 -10.87 21.34 0.37
N ALA A 488 -9.66 21.39 0.95
CA ALA A 488 -8.60 22.31 0.52
C ALA A 488 -8.18 22.08 -0.95
N LEU A 489 -8.21 20.82 -1.42
CA LEU A 489 -7.95 20.53 -2.83
C LEU A 489 -9.09 21.02 -3.74
N LEU A 490 -10.36 20.84 -3.35
CA LEU A 490 -11.50 21.34 -4.12
C LEU A 490 -11.53 22.87 -4.18
N GLU A 491 -11.34 23.54 -3.05
CA GLU A 491 -11.23 25.01 -2.96
C GLU A 491 -10.08 25.53 -3.84
N ARG A 492 -8.96 24.81 -3.87
CA ARG A 492 -7.83 25.16 -4.74
C ARG A 492 -8.15 24.98 -6.22
N LEU A 493 -8.91 23.94 -6.59
CA LEU A 493 -9.26 23.67 -7.99
C LEU A 493 -10.32 24.64 -8.53
N ALA A 494 -11.19 25.14 -7.65
CA ALA A 494 -12.24 26.11 -7.96
C ALA A 494 -12.36 27.14 -6.83
N PRO A 495 -11.50 28.17 -6.81
CA PRO A 495 -11.59 29.22 -5.79
C PRO A 495 -12.95 29.93 -5.86
N PRO A 496 -13.52 30.35 -4.72
CA PRO A 496 -14.80 31.06 -4.68
C PRO A 496 -14.76 32.31 -5.58
N LEU A 497 -15.83 32.54 -6.33
CA LEU A 497 -15.92 33.66 -7.28
C LEU A 497 -15.85 35.04 -6.60
N GLU A 498 -16.26 35.12 -5.32
CA GLU A 498 -16.25 36.36 -4.54
C GLU A 498 -14.84 36.94 -4.36
N THR A 499 -13.82 36.09 -4.38
CA THR A 499 -12.43 36.51 -4.14
C THR A 499 -11.76 37.16 -5.36
N GLN A 500 -12.40 37.19 -6.54
CA GLN A 500 -11.82 37.79 -7.75
C GLN A 500 -12.29 39.21 -8.06
N ALA A 501 -13.20 39.77 -7.28
CA ALA A 501 -13.77 41.11 -7.52
C ALA A 501 -13.08 42.26 -6.74
N SER A 502 -11.99 41.97 -6.01
CA SER A 502 -11.29 42.92 -5.14
C SER A 502 -9.93 43.34 -5.66
#